data_AF-A0A923TKA6-F1
#
_entry.id   AF-A0A923TKA6-F1
#
_cell.length_a   1.000
_cell.length_b   1.000
_cell.length_c   1.000
_cell.angle_alpha   90.00
_cell.angle_beta   90.00
_cell.angle_gamma   90.00
#
_symmetry.space_group_name_H-M   'P 1'
#
loop_
_entity.id
_entity.type
_entity.pdbx_description
1 polymer ?
#
loop_
_entity_poly.entity_id
_entity_poly.type
_entity_poly.pdbx_seq_one_letter_code
_entity_poly.pdbx_strand_id
1 'polypeptide(L)'
;MSPDPRAPARAGEVPHAGVPPHLAQHMTIAEQQDWISAFLRRHPVSRRSALKGVGAALAGLAISTDPFARALSRAYAAEGVTVVGRRLSYGNDPRTQMRLAGELTGAPPAGKIIADVGLDRSYGATVPVEVRRMLSQIPSTGPVVTGAEQFFAHAALDNLRP
;
A
#
# COMPACT_ATOMS: atom_id res chain seq x y z
N MET A 1 26.17 9.41 17.68
CA MET A 1 25.51 8.82 18.86
C MET A 1 24.54 7.77 18.34
N SER A 2 24.94 6.49 18.33
CA SER A 2 24.04 5.41 17.91
C SER A 2 22.93 5.24 18.95
N PRO A 3 21.65 5.11 18.54
CA PRO A 3 20.60 4.74 19.47
C PRO A 3 20.90 3.36 20.09
N ASP A 4 20.64 3.21 21.39
CA ASP A 4 20.77 1.93 22.09
C ASP A 4 19.72 0.95 21.53
N PRO A 5 20.12 -0.18 20.90
CA PRO A 5 19.18 -1.12 20.32
C PRO A 5 18.27 -1.81 21.34
N ARG A 6 18.57 -1.67 22.64
CA ARG A 6 17.76 -2.21 23.75
C ARG A 6 16.77 -1.20 24.33
N ALA A 7 16.78 0.04 23.86
CA ALA A 7 15.79 1.03 24.26
C ALA A 7 14.49 0.81 23.46
N PRO A 8 13.31 1.04 24.08
CA PRO A 8 12.06 1.06 23.35
C PRO A 8 12.12 2.10 22.22
N ALA A 9 11.59 1.74 21.06
CA ALA A 9 11.64 2.61 19.89
C ALA A 9 10.85 3.90 20.17
N ARG A 10 11.43 5.06 19.84
CA ARG A 10 10.72 6.34 20.06
C ARG A 10 9.57 6.47 19.07
N ALA A 11 8.52 7.19 19.48
CA ALA A 11 7.41 7.51 18.59
C ALA A 11 7.94 8.22 17.33
N GLY A 12 7.65 7.65 16.16
CA GLY A 12 8.10 8.16 14.85
C GLY A 12 9.46 7.64 14.36
N GLU A 13 10.22 6.91 15.18
CA GLU A 13 11.51 6.33 14.78
C GLU A 13 11.34 5.08 13.91
N VAL A 14 10.29 4.30 14.18
CA VAL A 14 9.89 3.14 13.37
C VAL A 14 8.56 3.41 12.66
N PRO A 15 8.43 3.00 11.38
CA PRO A 15 7.15 3.01 10.70
C PRO A 15 6.09 2.25 11.49
N HIS A 16 4.83 2.69 11.41
CA HIS A 16 3.72 1.96 12.03
C HIS A 16 3.49 0.63 11.32
N ALA A 17 4.19 -0.42 11.79
CA ALA A 17 4.26 -1.73 11.15
C ALA A 17 3.11 -2.68 11.56
N GLY A 18 2.06 -2.17 12.23
CA GLY A 18 0.89 -2.94 12.64
C GLY A 18 0.94 -3.52 14.05
N VAL A 19 2.01 -3.27 14.82
CA VAL A 19 2.03 -3.55 16.27
C VAL A 19 1.07 -2.57 16.96
N PRO A 20 0.14 -3.04 17.84
CA PRO A 20 -0.75 -2.15 18.56
C PRO A 20 0.01 -1.04 19.31
N PRO A 21 -0.41 0.25 19.22
CA PRO A 21 0.35 1.38 19.76
C PRO A 21 0.70 1.27 21.24
N HIS A 22 -0.23 0.72 22.05
CA HIS A 22 -0.03 0.52 23.48
C HIS A 22 0.98 -0.59 23.83
N LEU A 23 1.29 -1.48 22.88
CA LEU A 23 2.37 -2.46 23.01
C LEU A 23 3.69 -1.87 22.51
N ALA A 24 3.67 -1.21 21.35
CA ALA A 24 4.86 -0.66 20.70
C ALA A 24 5.62 0.36 21.58
N GLN A 25 4.90 1.16 22.39
CA GLN A 25 5.47 2.15 23.32
C GLN A 25 6.45 1.57 24.37
N HIS A 26 6.42 0.25 24.60
CA HIS A 26 7.27 -0.42 25.57
C HIS A 26 8.19 -1.46 24.93
N MET A 27 8.22 -1.53 23.59
CA MET A 27 8.99 -2.52 22.86
C MET A 27 10.17 -1.90 22.11
N THR A 28 11.31 -2.56 22.21
CA THR A 28 12.45 -2.39 21.31
C THR A 28 12.06 -2.79 19.88
N ILE A 29 12.85 -2.37 18.89
CA ILE A 29 12.64 -2.76 17.48
C ILE A 29 12.70 -4.29 17.33
N ALA A 30 13.58 -4.96 18.07
CA ALA A 30 13.70 -6.42 18.07
C ALA A 30 12.43 -7.09 18.62
N GLU A 31 11.89 -6.62 19.75
CA GLU A 31 10.65 -7.15 20.32
C GLU A 31 9.44 -6.92 19.41
N GLN A 32 9.40 -5.78 18.70
CA GLN A 32 8.38 -5.54 17.67
C GLN A 32 8.52 -6.53 16.51
N GLN A 33 9.74 -6.82 16.04
CA GLN A 33 9.99 -7.81 14.99
C GLN A 33 9.62 -9.23 15.43
N ASP A 34 9.91 -9.62 16.67
CA ASP A 34 9.52 -10.90 17.23
C ASP A 34 8.01 -11.03 17.39
N TRP A 35 7.34 -9.96 17.85
CA TRP A 35 5.89 -9.91 17.94
C TRP A 35 5.26 -10.12 16.56
N ILE A 36 5.70 -9.36 15.55
CA ILE A 36 5.22 -9.48 14.16
C ILE A 36 5.46 -10.90 13.64
N SER A 37 6.65 -11.46 13.87
CA SER A 37 7.02 -12.79 13.41
C SER A 37 6.16 -13.89 14.04
N ALA A 38 5.99 -13.85 15.36
CA ALA A 38 5.13 -14.79 16.08
C ALA A 38 3.66 -14.65 15.67
N PHE A 39 3.23 -13.41 15.47
CA PHE A 39 1.88 -13.07 15.07
C PHE A 39 1.55 -13.62 13.66
N LEU A 40 2.42 -13.41 12.67
CA LEU A 40 2.27 -13.94 11.31
C LEU A 40 2.29 -15.47 11.25
N ARG A 41 3.11 -16.13 12.09
CA ARG A 41 3.13 -17.59 12.20
C ARG A 41 1.80 -18.17 12.70
N ARG A 42 1.08 -17.44 13.56
CA ARG A 42 -0.23 -17.85 14.09
C ARG A 42 -1.39 -17.56 13.14
N HIS A 43 -1.20 -16.63 12.20
CA HIS A 43 -2.23 -16.19 11.26
C HIS A 43 -1.75 -16.38 9.81
N PRO A 44 -1.60 -17.63 9.35
CA PRO A 44 -1.09 -17.91 8.01
C PRO A 44 -2.02 -17.33 6.94
N VAL A 45 -1.49 -16.39 6.14
CA VAL A 45 -2.17 -15.88 4.94
C VAL A 45 -2.10 -16.93 3.83
N SER A 46 -3.19 -17.11 3.09
CA SER A 46 -3.22 -18.10 2.01
C SER A 46 -2.16 -17.75 0.95
N ARG A 47 -1.49 -18.78 0.40
CA ARG A 47 -0.56 -18.62 -0.73
C ARG A 47 -1.19 -17.86 -1.91
N ARG A 48 -2.50 -18.00 -2.10
CA ARG A 48 -3.28 -17.31 -3.14
C ARG A 48 -3.37 -15.80 -2.90
N SER A 49 -3.39 -15.36 -1.63
CA SER A 49 -3.39 -13.95 -1.23
C SER A 49 -1.98 -13.35 -1.27
N ALA A 50 -0.95 -14.15 -0.95
CA ALA A 50 0.45 -13.73 -1.05
C ALA A 50 0.92 -13.55 -2.51
N LEU A 51 0.45 -14.43 -3.41
CA LEU A 51 0.76 -14.40 -4.85
C LEU A 51 -0.04 -13.34 -5.64
N LYS A 52 -1.14 -12.83 -5.09
CA LYS A 52 -2.01 -11.84 -5.78
C LYS A 52 -1.63 -10.37 -5.58
N GLY A 53 -0.44 -10.07 -5.03
CA GLY A 53 0.20 -8.78 -5.32
C GLY A 53 0.89 -8.07 -4.17
N VAL A 54 0.53 -8.27 -2.90
CA VAL A 54 1.13 -7.47 -1.80
C VAL A 54 1.27 -8.33 -0.53
N GLY A 55 1.97 -9.46 -0.62
CA GLY A 55 2.03 -10.43 0.48
C GLY A 55 2.68 -9.92 1.78
N ALA A 56 3.73 -9.09 1.70
CA ALA A 56 4.42 -8.64 2.92
C ALA A 56 3.75 -7.44 3.61
N ALA A 57 3.22 -6.47 2.85
CA ALA A 57 2.54 -5.32 3.47
C ALA A 57 1.10 -5.66 3.90
N LEU A 58 0.38 -6.56 3.22
CA LEU A 58 -1.01 -6.87 3.59
C LEU A 58 -1.17 -7.73 4.84
N ALA A 59 -0.19 -8.59 5.17
CA ALA A 59 -0.30 -9.43 6.36
C ALA A 59 -0.24 -8.57 7.65
N GLY A 60 0.52 -7.47 7.65
CA GLY A 60 0.49 -6.47 8.74
C GLY A 60 -0.78 -5.61 8.74
N LEU A 61 -1.37 -5.35 7.56
CA LEU A 61 -2.58 -4.53 7.43
C LEU A 61 -3.88 -5.29 7.76
N ALA A 62 -3.92 -6.61 7.59
CA ALA A 62 -5.13 -7.38 7.85
C ALA A 62 -5.49 -7.47 9.35
N ILE A 63 -4.52 -7.32 10.26
CA ILE A 63 -4.73 -7.38 11.72
C ILE A 63 -4.48 -6.03 12.41
N SER A 64 -4.17 -5.02 11.62
CA SER A 64 -4.28 -3.66 12.08
C SER A 64 -5.73 -3.33 12.43
N THR A 65 -5.94 -2.76 13.62
CA THR A 65 -7.22 -2.14 13.99
C THR A 65 -7.47 -0.84 13.23
N ASP A 66 -6.48 -0.38 12.46
CA ASP A 66 -6.59 0.81 11.65
C ASP A 66 -7.67 0.62 10.57
N PRO A 67 -8.66 1.53 10.49
CA PRO A 67 -9.70 1.48 9.47
C PRO A 67 -9.16 1.41 8.03
N PHE A 68 -8.04 2.06 7.74
CA PHE A 68 -7.38 2.04 6.43
C PHE A 68 -6.87 0.64 6.08
N ALA A 69 -6.28 -0.03 7.05
CA ALA A 69 -5.69 -1.35 6.87
C ALA A 69 -6.77 -2.43 6.65
N ARG A 70 -7.91 -2.32 7.36
CA ARG A 70 -9.09 -3.15 7.12
C ARG A 70 -9.74 -2.88 5.76
N ALA A 71 -9.81 -1.62 5.33
CA ALA A 71 -10.32 -1.25 4.01
C ALA A 71 -9.44 -1.84 2.89
N LEU A 72 -8.11 -1.79 3.05
CA LEU A 72 -7.17 -2.43 2.14
C LEU A 72 -7.40 -3.95 2.09
N SER A 73 -7.41 -4.63 3.25
CA SER A 73 -7.64 -6.08 3.29
C SER A 73 -8.92 -6.51 2.56
N ARG A 74 -10.03 -5.77 2.75
CA ARG A 74 -11.29 -6.01 2.01
C ARG A 74 -11.15 -5.79 0.51
N ALA A 75 -10.45 -4.74 0.09
CA ALA A 75 -10.24 -4.45 -1.32
C ALA A 75 -9.41 -5.55 -2.02
N TYR A 76 -8.44 -6.15 -1.34
CA TYR A 76 -7.70 -7.31 -1.86
C TYR A 76 -8.48 -8.62 -1.81
N ALA A 77 -9.48 -8.73 -0.94
CA ALA A 77 -10.39 -9.88 -0.89
C ALA A 77 -11.55 -9.79 -1.90
N ALA A 78 -11.80 -8.60 -2.48
CA ALA A 78 -12.85 -8.39 -3.46
C ALA A 78 -12.61 -9.22 -4.74
N GLU A 79 -13.71 -9.62 -5.39
CA GLU A 79 -13.63 -10.22 -6.72
C GLU A 79 -13.30 -9.13 -7.75
N GLY A 80 -12.21 -9.35 -8.50
CA GLY A 80 -11.74 -8.42 -9.54
C GLY A 80 -10.61 -7.49 -9.08
N VAL A 81 -10.15 -6.65 -10.01
CA VAL A 81 -9.08 -5.67 -9.80
C VAL A 81 -9.72 -4.35 -9.39
N THR A 82 -9.28 -3.77 -8.28
CA THR A 82 -9.75 -2.46 -7.79
C THR A 82 -8.59 -1.53 -7.50
N VAL A 83 -8.89 -0.24 -7.29
CA VAL A 83 -7.90 0.80 -6.97
C VAL A 83 -7.90 1.08 -5.47
N VAL A 84 -6.73 0.96 -4.85
CA VAL A 84 -6.48 1.30 -3.46
C VAL A 84 -5.44 2.43 -3.35
N GLY A 85 -5.28 3.00 -2.16
CA GLY A 85 -4.28 4.05 -1.92
C GLY A 85 -4.46 5.29 -2.81
N ARG A 86 -5.71 5.60 -3.16
CA ARG A 86 -6.07 6.73 -4.03
C ARG A 86 -5.59 8.04 -3.41
N ARG A 87 -4.78 8.77 -4.15
CA ARG A 87 -4.18 10.03 -3.73
C ARG A 87 -4.18 11.03 -4.88
N LEU A 88 -4.23 12.28 -4.50
CA LEU A 88 -4.23 13.44 -5.38
C LEU A 88 -3.12 14.37 -4.93
N SER A 89 -2.34 14.88 -5.88
CA SER A 89 -1.33 15.90 -5.62
C SER A 89 -1.37 16.97 -6.69
N TYR A 90 -0.81 18.15 -6.41
CA TYR A 90 -0.59 19.16 -7.44
C TYR A 90 0.51 18.72 -8.41
N GLY A 91 0.43 19.24 -9.64
CA GLY A 91 1.54 19.20 -10.59
C GLY A 91 2.55 20.32 -10.35
N ASN A 92 3.32 20.66 -11.37
CA ASN A 92 4.32 21.74 -11.28
C ASN A 92 3.64 23.12 -11.18
N ASP A 93 2.53 23.32 -11.89
CA ASP A 93 1.63 24.46 -11.69
C ASP A 93 0.37 24.01 -10.92
N PRO A 94 0.24 24.34 -9.63
CA PRO A 94 -0.89 23.91 -8.82
C PRO A 94 -2.23 24.53 -9.24
N ARG A 95 -2.23 25.60 -10.06
CA ARG A 95 -3.47 26.24 -10.55
C ARG A 95 -4.08 25.49 -11.72
N THR A 96 -3.26 24.79 -12.50
CA THR A 96 -3.69 24.19 -13.77
C THR A 96 -3.34 22.70 -13.87
N GLN A 97 -2.63 22.14 -12.89
CA GLN A 97 -2.15 20.77 -12.94
C GLN A 97 -2.40 20.01 -11.64
N MET A 98 -2.88 18.78 -11.79
CA MET A 98 -2.99 17.80 -10.72
C MET A 98 -2.54 16.41 -11.19
N ARG A 99 -2.24 15.54 -10.24
CA ARG A 99 -1.77 14.17 -10.46
C ARG A 99 -2.60 13.22 -9.62
N LEU A 100 -3.17 12.23 -10.28
CA LEU A 100 -3.86 11.11 -9.65
C LEU A 100 -2.87 9.96 -9.50
N ALA A 101 -2.86 9.32 -8.34
CA ALA A 101 -2.12 8.09 -8.15
C ALA A 101 -2.90 7.09 -7.28
N GLY A 102 -2.62 5.81 -7.48
CA GLY A 102 -3.16 4.70 -6.71
C GLY A 102 -2.41 3.42 -7.00
N GLU A 103 -2.85 2.33 -6.39
CA GLU A 103 -2.33 0.99 -6.61
C GLU A 103 -3.48 0.07 -7.01
N LEU A 104 -3.24 -0.84 -7.95
CA LEU A 104 -4.20 -1.88 -8.32
C LEU A 104 -4.01 -3.08 -7.42
N THR A 105 -5.11 -3.69 -6.98
CA THR A 105 -5.08 -4.90 -6.14
C THR A 105 -4.65 -6.16 -6.87
N GLY A 106 -4.40 -6.06 -8.18
CA GLY A 106 -3.92 -7.14 -9.04
C GLY A 106 -3.50 -6.62 -10.41
N ALA A 107 -3.11 -7.54 -11.29
CA ALA A 107 -2.70 -7.20 -12.66
C ALA A 107 -3.83 -6.47 -13.41
N PRO A 108 -3.52 -5.40 -14.16
CA PRO A 108 -4.54 -4.65 -14.90
C PRO A 108 -5.27 -5.54 -15.92
N PRO A 109 -6.55 -5.30 -16.17
CA PRO A 109 -7.26 -5.95 -17.27
C PRO A 109 -6.63 -5.56 -18.61
N ALA A 110 -6.88 -6.38 -19.64
CA ALA A 110 -6.47 -6.02 -21.00
C ALA A 110 -7.19 -4.75 -21.47
N GLY A 111 -6.47 -3.90 -22.21
CA GLY A 111 -7.01 -2.67 -22.80
C GLY A 111 -6.53 -1.40 -22.11
N LYS A 112 -7.12 -0.27 -22.52
CA LYS A 112 -6.77 1.06 -22.01
C LYS A 112 -7.44 1.30 -20.67
N ILE A 113 -6.67 1.71 -19.68
CA ILE A 113 -7.20 2.20 -18.41
C ILE A 113 -7.38 3.71 -18.51
N ILE A 114 -8.52 4.19 -18.02
CA ILE A 114 -8.91 5.59 -18.03
C ILE A 114 -9.35 6.03 -16.64
N ALA A 115 -9.30 7.34 -16.38
CA ALA A 115 -9.90 7.97 -15.23
C ALA A 115 -10.88 9.03 -15.71
N ASP A 116 -12.12 8.95 -15.23
CA ASP A 116 -13.13 9.98 -15.43
C ASP A 116 -13.03 11.01 -14.31
N VAL A 117 -12.98 12.28 -14.69
CA VAL A 117 -12.77 13.41 -13.80
C VAL A 117 -13.75 14.53 -14.11
N GLY A 118 -14.17 15.25 -13.09
CA GLY A 118 -15.09 16.37 -13.25
C GLY A 118 -15.23 17.16 -11.96
N LEU A 119 -15.96 18.27 -12.06
CA LEU A 119 -16.27 19.14 -10.93
C LEU A 119 -17.40 18.57 -10.05
N ASP A 120 -18.14 17.61 -10.57
CA ASP A 120 -19.22 16.90 -9.90
C ASP A 120 -19.25 15.42 -10.31
N ARG A 121 -20.29 14.71 -9.86
CA ARG A 121 -20.46 13.26 -10.10
C ARG A 121 -20.81 12.88 -11.53
N SER A 122 -21.08 13.84 -12.42
CA SER A 122 -21.31 13.55 -13.83
C SER A 122 -20.02 13.23 -14.58
N TYR A 123 -18.86 13.66 -14.04
CA TYR A 123 -17.53 13.52 -14.63
C TYR A 123 -17.45 14.06 -16.09
N GLY A 124 -16.74 15.17 -16.29
CA GLY A 124 -16.77 15.92 -17.55
C GLY A 124 -15.62 15.65 -18.53
N ALA A 125 -14.63 14.84 -18.13
CA ALA A 125 -13.46 14.53 -18.94
C ALA A 125 -12.91 13.15 -18.61
N THR A 126 -12.25 12.54 -19.59
CA THR A 126 -11.60 11.24 -19.46
C THR A 126 -10.12 11.38 -19.80
N VAL A 127 -9.24 10.89 -18.91
CA VAL A 127 -7.80 10.92 -19.12
C VAL A 127 -7.20 9.51 -19.12
N PRO A 128 -6.12 9.26 -19.89
CA PRO A 128 -5.43 7.97 -19.84
C PRO A 128 -4.75 7.76 -18.49
N VAL A 129 -4.78 6.51 -18.02
CA VAL A 129 -4.03 6.06 -16.84
C VAL A 129 -2.82 5.25 -17.31
N GLU A 130 -1.65 5.65 -16.87
CA GLU A 130 -0.43 4.86 -16.97
C GLU A 130 -0.38 3.87 -15.81
N VAL A 131 -0.18 2.58 -16.10
CA VAL A 131 0.07 1.56 -15.08
C VAL A 131 1.52 1.11 -15.16
N ARG A 132 2.24 1.27 -14.04
CA ARG A 132 3.63 0.83 -13.91
C ARG A 132 3.68 -0.40 -13.02
N ARG A 133 4.19 -1.49 -13.58
CA ARG A 133 4.49 -2.72 -12.84
C ARG A 133 5.82 -2.55 -12.11
N MET A 134 5.82 -2.85 -10.82
CA MET A 134 7.01 -2.90 -9.98
C MET A 134 7.12 -4.31 -9.42
N LEU A 135 8.28 -4.94 -9.60
CA LEU A 135 8.60 -6.21 -8.97
C LEU A 135 9.45 -5.93 -7.74
N SER A 136 8.88 -6.14 -6.56
CA SER A 136 9.59 -6.05 -5.30
C SER A 136 10.09 -7.44 -4.93
N GLN A 137 11.41 -7.60 -4.82
CA GLN A 137 12.00 -8.80 -4.26
C GLN A 137 12.04 -8.64 -2.75
N ILE A 138 11.33 -9.51 -2.04
CA ILE A 138 11.38 -9.55 -0.58
C ILE A 138 12.46 -10.58 -0.22
N PRO A 139 13.59 -10.16 0.39
CA PRO A 139 14.55 -11.09 0.93
C PRO A 139 13.83 -11.96 1.97
N SER A 140 13.80 -13.27 1.72
CA SER A 140 13.37 -14.26 2.70
C SER A 140 14.62 -14.79 3.39
N THR A 141 14.53 -15.10 4.68
CA THR A 141 15.58 -15.80 5.43
C THR A 141 15.77 -17.27 5.00
N GLY A 142 14.92 -17.78 4.11
CA GLY A 142 15.08 -19.09 3.45
C GLY A 142 15.60 -19.01 2.02
N PRO A 143 15.82 -20.15 1.33
CA PRO A 143 16.40 -20.20 -0.02
C PRO A 143 15.49 -19.65 -1.14
N VAL A 144 14.29 -19.17 -0.79
CA VAL A 144 13.27 -18.73 -1.75
C VAL A 144 13.11 -17.22 -1.68
N VAL A 145 13.60 -16.50 -2.70
CA VAL A 145 13.23 -15.10 -2.90
C VAL A 145 11.75 -15.06 -3.27
N THR A 146 10.94 -14.39 -2.46
CA THR A 146 9.52 -14.20 -2.78
C THR A 146 9.38 -12.85 -3.48
N GLY A 147 8.96 -12.88 -4.75
CA GLY A 147 8.60 -11.67 -5.49
C GLY A 147 7.17 -11.23 -5.15
N ALA A 148 6.98 -9.94 -4.95
CA ALA A 148 5.66 -9.30 -4.92
C ALA A 148 5.52 -8.39 -6.15
N GLU A 149 4.48 -8.61 -6.94
CA GLU A 149 4.15 -7.76 -8.08
C GLU A 149 3.16 -6.68 -7.67
N GLN A 150 3.57 -5.43 -7.83
CA GLN A 150 2.76 -4.26 -7.54
C GLN A 150 2.47 -3.50 -8.83
N PHE A 151 1.29 -2.89 -8.91
CA PHE A 151 0.83 -2.17 -10.09
C PHE A 151 0.39 -0.78 -9.67
N PHE A 152 1.20 0.24 -9.97
CA PHE A 152 0.88 1.62 -9.65
C PHE A 152 0.19 2.30 -10.82
N ALA A 153 -0.98 2.88 -10.55
CA ALA A 153 -1.76 3.63 -11.52
C ALA A 153 -1.52 5.13 -11.34
N HIS A 154 -1.28 5.83 -12.44
CA HIS A 154 -1.02 7.26 -12.48
C HIS A 154 -1.79 7.92 -13.62
N ALA A 155 -2.37 9.10 -13.38
CA ALA A 155 -2.93 9.93 -14.43
C ALA A 155 -2.53 11.40 -14.23
N ALA A 156 -2.24 12.08 -15.33
CA ALA A 156 -1.96 13.50 -15.37
C ALA A 156 -3.23 14.27 -15.74
N LEU A 157 -3.55 15.28 -14.94
CA LEU A 157 -4.61 16.26 -15.21
C LEU A 157 -3.93 17.59 -15.48
N ASP A 158 -3.77 17.93 -16.75
CA ASP A 158 -3.14 19.19 -17.17
C ASP A 158 -4.19 20.11 -17.81
N ASN A 159 -3.89 21.41 -17.90
CA ASN A 159 -4.79 22.44 -18.45
C ASN A 159 -6.12 22.58 -17.70
N LEU A 160 -6.12 22.38 -16.37
CA LEU A 160 -7.26 22.63 -15.52
C LEU A 160 -7.58 24.12 -15.46
N ARG A 161 -8.87 24.44 -15.30
CA ARG A 161 -9.33 25.81 -15.06
C ARG A 161 -9.18 26.14 -13.57
N PRO A 162 -8.47 27.21 -13.20
CA PRO A 162 -8.31 27.64 -11.80
C PRO A 162 -9.63 28.04 -11.13
#